data_AF-A0A2D6ANB7-F1
#
_entry.id   AF-A0A2D6ANB7-F1
#
_cell.length_a   1.000
_cell.length_b   1.000
_cell.length_c   1.000
_cell.angle_alpha   90.00
_cell.angle_beta   90.00
_cell.angle_gamma   90.00
#
_symmetry.space_group_name_H-M   'P 1'
#
loop_
_entity.id
_entity.type
_entity.pdbx_description
1 polymer ?
#
loop_
_entity_poly.entity_id
_entity_poly.type
_entity_poly.pdbx_seq_one_letter_code
_entity_poly.pdbx_strand_id
1 'polypeptide(L)'
;MQNNIIGANVSFGHYGKSFQEKIFQGLLSDHRWAAQICEVMKPDFFDIRYLNYLTEKYFAYNEKYKCFPTLSLLVTIIKEDLSEDDDIILRDQIVEFLYRMKMNPDTNDIDYVKDKSLDFCKRQAFKEALEQAVELIQTDKFESVVG
;
A
#
# COMPACT_ATOMS: atom_id res chain seq x y z
N MET A 1 -31.68 3.98 16.29
CA MET A 1 -30.54 4.89 16.48
C MET A 1 -29.38 4.32 15.69
N GLN A 2 -28.98 5.00 14.61
CA GLN A 2 -27.88 4.57 13.74
C GLN A 2 -26.55 4.74 14.48
N ASN A 3 -25.79 3.65 14.65
CA ASN A 3 -24.41 3.69 15.11
C ASN A 3 -23.55 4.32 14.01
N ASN A 4 -23.35 5.63 14.12
CA ASN A 4 -22.42 6.37 13.30
C ASN A 4 -21.01 6.22 13.92
N ILE A 5 -20.40 5.05 13.75
CA ILE A 5 -19.00 4.82 14.15
C ILE A 5 -18.15 5.00 12.88
N ILE A 6 -17.63 6.22 12.75
CA ILE A 6 -16.40 6.56 12.03
C ILE A 6 -16.42 6.22 10.52
N GLY A 7 -16.87 7.18 9.71
CA GLY A 7 -16.45 7.28 8.30
C GLY A 7 -14.95 7.61 8.23
N ALA A 8 -14.08 6.66 8.56
CA ALA A 8 -12.65 6.79 8.37
C ALA A 8 -12.35 6.59 6.89
N ASN A 9 -11.58 7.49 6.29
CA ASN A 9 -10.94 7.19 5.01
C ASN A 9 -10.15 5.88 5.18
N VAL A 10 -10.53 4.83 4.46
CA VAL A 10 -9.85 3.53 4.46
C VAL A 10 -8.77 3.44 3.39
N SER A 11 -8.69 4.45 2.52
CA SER A 11 -7.74 4.51 1.41
C SER A 11 -7.13 5.91 1.24
N PHE A 12 -6.13 5.99 0.37
CA PHE A 12 -5.48 7.22 -0.05
C PHE A 12 -6.32 8.05 -1.04
N GLY A 13 -7.55 7.61 -1.38
CA GLY A 13 -8.38 8.21 -2.43
C GLY A 13 -8.64 9.69 -2.27
N HIS A 14 -8.84 10.13 -1.04
CA HIS A 14 -9.08 11.53 -0.70
C HIS A 14 -7.91 12.48 -1.05
N TYR A 15 -6.68 11.97 -1.18
CA TYR A 15 -5.53 12.76 -1.63
C TYR A 15 -5.41 12.84 -3.16
N GLY A 16 -6.11 11.96 -3.88
CA GLY A 16 -6.11 11.90 -5.34
C GLY A 16 -4.91 11.16 -5.94
N LYS A 17 -4.96 11.00 -7.27
CA LYS A 17 -4.05 10.15 -8.03
C LYS A 17 -2.58 10.53 -7.91
N SER A 18 -2.25 11.81 -8.06
CA SER A 18 -0.85 12.27 -8.04
C SER A 18 -0.19 12.00 -6.69
N PHE A 19 -0.95 12.13 -5.61
CA PHE A 19 -0.45 11.80 -4.27
C PHE A 19 -0.12 10.30 -4.18
N GLN A 20 -1.05 9.43 -4.57
CA GLN A 20 -0.84 7.98 -4.57
C GLN A 20 0.39 7.57 -5.40
N GLU A 21 0.54 8.13 -6.60
CA GLU A 21 1.73 7.89 -7.44
C GLU A 21 3.04 8.30 -6.73
N LYS A 22 3.04 9.42 -5.99
CA LYS A 22 4.18 9.86 -5.20
C LYS A 22 4.50 8.95 -4.01
N ILE A 23 3.51 8.30 -3.41
CA ILE A 23 3.76 7.28 -2.37
C ILE A 23 4.64 6.17 -2.94
N PHE A 24 4.29 5.65 -4.12
CA PHE A 24 5.05 4.58 -4.75
C PHE A 24 6.43 5.05 -5.23
N GLN A 25 6.53 6.29 -5.72
CA GLN A 25 7.84 6.91 -6.00
C GLN A 25 8.70 6.98 -4.73
N GLY A 26 8.11 7.28 -3.57
CA GLY A 26 8.77 7.24 -2.26
C GLY A 26 9.32 5.85 -1.92
N LEU A 27 8.56 4.80 -2.20
CA LEU A 27 8.98 3.41 -1.95
C LEU A 27 10.24 3.09 -2.76
N LEU A 28 10.24 3.45 -4.05
CA LEU A 28 11.35 3.17 -4.94
C LEU A 28 12.61 4.03 -4.70
N SER A 29 12.44 5.23 -4.14
CA SER A 29 13.55 6.19 -3.98
C SER A 29 14.20 6.18 -2.59
N ASP A 30 13.50 5.67 -1.58
CA ASP A 30 13.96 5.68 -0.19
C ASP A 30 13.67 4.35 0.50
N HIS A 31 14.64 3.44 0.46
CA HIS A 31 14.53 2.12 1.08
C HIS A 31 14.39 2.18 2.61
N ARG A 32 14.88 3.24 3.26
CA ARG A 32 14.74 3.38 4.72
C ARG A 32 13.29 3.70 5.07
N TRP A 33 12.68 4.63 4.35
CA TRP A 33 11.25 4.92 4.50
C TRP A 33 10.39 3.74 4.06
N ALA A 34 10.75 3.07 2.95
CA ALA A 34 10.06 1.86 2.49
C ALA A 34 10.04 0.76 3.56
N ALA A 35 11.16 0.52 4.26
CA ALA A 35 11.25 -0.42 5.37
C ALA A 35 10.32 -0.06 6.53
N GLN A 36 10.12 1.22 6.82
CA GLN A 36 9.21 1.64 7.88
C GLN A 36 7.74 1.49 7.48
N ILE A 37 7.40 1.89 6.25
CA ILE A 37 6.00 1.94 5.84
C ILE A 37 5.46 0.56 5.42
N CYS A 38 6.31 -0.35 4.94
CA CYS A 38 5.88 -1.70 4.58
C CYS A 38 5.37 -2.53 5.77
N GLU A 39 5.73 -2.17 7.00
CA GLU A 39 5.22 -2.83 8.22
C GLU A 39 3.75 -2.50 8.50
N VAL A 40 3.25 -1.38 7.98
CA VAL A 40 1.92 -0.85 8.32
C VAL A 40 1.03 -0.57 7.10
N MET A 41 1.60 -0.52 5.91
CA MET A 41 0.86 -0.28 4.66
C MET A 41 0.32 -1.58 4.09
N LYS A 42 -0.94 -1.54 3.66
CA LYS A 42 -1.57 -2.59 2.86
C LYS A 42 -1.73 -2.11 1.42
N PRO A 43 -1.50 -2.96 0.39
CA PRO A 43 -1.74 -2.59 -1.01
C PRO A 43 -3.14 -2.01 -1.26
N ASP A 44 -4.15 -2.51 -0.52
CA ASP A 44 -5.57 -2.10 -0.62
C ASP A 44 -5.85 -0.66 -0.21
N PHE A 45 -4.88 0.04 0.38
CA PHE A 45 -5.01 1.48 0.62
C PHE A 45 -4.91 2.30 -0.67
N PHE A 46 -4.41 1.74 -1.77
CA PHE A 46 -4.42 2.36 -3.09
C PHE A 46 -5.72 2.04 -3.84
N ASP A 47 -6.49 3.07 -4.21
CA ASP A 47 -7.67 2.89 -5.08
C ASP A 47 -7.29 2.70 -6.55
N ILE A 48 -6.04 3.01 -6.90
CA ILE A 48 -5.53 2.88 -8.25
C ILE A 48 -4.97 1.48 -8.44
N ARG A 49 -5.63 0.70 -9.30
CA ARG A 49 -5.33 -0.72 -9.54
C ARG A 49 -3.84 -1.00 -9.81
N TYR A 50 -3.19 -0.22 -10.68
CA TYR A 50 -1.77 -0.45 -10.97
C TYR A 50 -0.84 -0.15 -9.79
N LEU A 51 -1.19 0.79 -8.90
CA LEU A 51 -0.41 1.09 -7.70
C LEU A 51 -0.62 0.05 -6.60
N ASN A 52 -1.87 -0.41 -6.43
CA ASN A 52 -2.18 -1.55 -5.56
C ASN A 52 -1.34 -2.77 -5.96
N TYR A 53 -1.45 -3.20 -7.22
CA TYR A 53 -0.71 -4.34 -7.75
C TYR A 53 0.82 -4.17 -7.64
N LEU A 54 1.33 -2.99 -7.99
CA LEU A 54 2.76 -2.68 -7.85
C LEU A 54 3.24 -2.79 -6.40
N THR A 55 2.46 -2.29 -5.45
CA THR A 55 2.75 -2.34 -4.01
C THR A 55 2.75 -3.78 -3.50
N GLU A 56 1.79 -4.58 -3.94
CA GLU A 56 1.73 -6.01 -3.63
C GLU A 56 3.02 -6.73 -4.08
N LYS A 57 3.42 -6.57 -5.35
CA LYS A 57 4.64 -7.22 -5.86
C LYS A 57 5.91 -6.70 -5.18
N TYR A 58 5.97 -5.39 -4.91
CA TYR A 58 7.10 -4.76 -4.23
C TYR A 58 7.27 -5.28 -2.79
N PHE A 59 6.16 -5.40 -2.04
CA PHE A 59 6.17 -5.92 -0.67
C PHE A 59 6.41 -7.43 -0.63
N ALA A 60 5.78 -8.22 -1.51
CA ALA A 60 6.01 -9.65 -1.59
C ALA A 60 7.49 -9.98 -1.89
N TYR A 61 8.14 -9.18 -2.74
CA TYR A 61 9.58 -9.30 -2.97
C TYR A 61 10.39 -9.02 -1.69
N ASN A 62 10.10 -7.91 -1.00
CA ASN A 62 10.77 -7.57 0.26
C ASN A 62 10.55 -8.63 1.34
N GLU A 63 9.35 -9.18 1.46
CA GLU A 63 9.05 -10.23 2.42
C GLU A 63 9.88 -11.49 2.14
N LYS A 64 9.98 -11.88 0.86
CA LYS A 64 10.68 -13.10 0.43
C LYS A 64 12.21 -12.97 0.50
N TYR A 65 12.75 -11.83 0.06
CA TYR A 65 14.20 -11.65 -0.11
C TYR A 65 14.85 -10.75 0.95
N LYS A 66 14.04 -10.14 1.83
CA LYS A 66 14.48 -9.20 2.89
C LYS A 66 15.25 -7.99 2.35
N CYS A 67 14.95 -7.60 1.11
CA CYS A 67 15.47 -6.43 0.45
C CYS A 67 14.48 -5.92 -0.61
N PHE A 68 14.59 -4.64 -0.98
CA PHE A 68 13.70 -4.05 -1.98
C PHE A 68 14.21 -4.28 -3.41
N PRO A 69 13.30 -4.58 -4.36
CA PRO A 69 13.69 -4.81 -5.74
C PRO A 69 14.16 -3.50 -6.39
N THR A 70 15.12 -3.61 -7.31
CA THR A 70 15.45 -2.48 -8.20
C THR A 70 14.31 -2.24 -9.19
N LEU A 71 14.21 -1.02 -9.73
CA LEU A 71 13.21 -0.70 -10.76
C LEU A 71 13.27 -1.67 -11.95
N SER A 72 14.48 -2.01 -12.42
CA SER A 72 14.66 -2.96 -13.52
C SER A 72 14.16 -4.35 -13.19
N LEU A 73 14.42 -4.85 -11.99
CA LEU A 73 13.94 -6.15 -11.55
C LEU A 73 12.41 -6.16 -11.38
N LEU A 74 11.87 -5.10 -10.79
CA LEU A 74 10.42 -4.94 -10.63
C LEU A 74 9.70 -4.97 -12.00
N VAL A 75 10.25 -4.29 -13.01
CA VAL A 75 9.74 -4.35 -14.39
C VAL A 75 9.78 -5.77 -14.96
N THR A 76 10.84 -6.55 -14.70
CA THR A 76 10.92 -7.95 -15.13
C THR A 76 9.82 -8.79 -14.47
N ILE A 77 9.66 -8.69 -13.14
CA ILE A 77 8.64 -9.42 -12.38
C ILE A 77 7.24 -9.15 -12.98
N ILE A 78 6.94 -7.89 -13.29
CA ILE A 78 5.63 -7.50 -13.82
C ILE A 78 5.41 -8.04 -15.23
N LYS A 79 6.44 -8.04 -16.08
CA LYS A 79 6.33 -8.60 -17.43
C LYS A 79 6.11 -10.10 -17.44
N GLU A 80 6.72 -10.82 -16.49
CA GLU A 80 6.54 -12.25 -16.32
C GLU A 80 5.16 -12.59 -15.75
N ASP A 81 4.66 -11.80 -14.80
CA ASP A 81 3.38 -12.05 -14.13
C ASP A 81 2.17 -11.62 -14.97
N LEU A 82 2.32 -10.59 -15.82
CA LEU A 82 1.27 -10.07 -16.71
C LEU A 82 1.48 -10.47 -18.18
N SER A 83 1.86 -11.73 -18.41
CA SER A 83 2.15 -12.25 -19.76
C SER A 83 0.89 -12.63 -20.56
N GLU A 84 -0.26 -12.74 -19.92
CA GLU A 84 -1.54 -13.13 -20.53
C GLU A 84 -2.28 -11.93 -21.16
N ASP A 85 -3.12 -12.18 -22.16
CA ASP A 85 -3.77 -11.14 -22.97
C ASP A 85 -4.71 -10.23 -22.17
N ASP A 86 -5.32 -10.74 -21.10
CA ASP A 86 -6.28 -9.99 -20.26
C ASP A 86 -5.61 -8.92 -19.37
N ASP A 87 -4.28 -8.98 -19.20
CA ASP A 87 -3.51 -8.09 -18.34
C ASP A 87 -2.74 -7.00 -19.09
N ILE A 88 -2.87 -6.95 -20.42
CA ILE A 88 -2.16 -5.97 -21.28
C ILE A 88 -2.43 -4.53 -20.82
N ILE A 89 -3.68 -4.19 -20.50
CA ILE A 89 -4.06 -2.83 -20.08
C ILE A 89 -3.36 -2.46 -18.76
N LEU A 90 -3.34 -3.38 -17.79
CA LEU A 90 -2.71 -3.15 -16.48
C LEU A 90 -1.19 -2.98 -16.66
N ARG A 91 -0.58 -3.85 -17.45
CA ARG A 91 0.85 -3.79 -17.77
C ARG A 91 1.21 -2.46 -18.43
N ASP A 92 0.44 -2.00 -19.40
CA ASP A 92 0.70 -0.76 -20.11
C ASP A 92 0.57 0.46 -19.19
N GLN A 93 -0.43 0.47 -18.29
CA GLN A 93 -0.57 1.50 -17.25
C GLN A 93 0.64 1.55 -16.31
N ILE A 94 1.14 0.39 -15.89
CA ILE A 94 2.35 0.29 -15.06
C ILE A 94 3.56 0.84 -15.82
N VAL A 95 3.79 0.40 -17.05
CA VAL A 95 4.95 0.82 -17.85
C VAL A 95 4.91 2.33 -18.08
N GLU A 96 3.75 2.88 -18.42
CA GLU A 96 3.55 4.32 -18.58
C GLU A 96 3.88 5.07 -17.27
N PHE A 97 3.33 4.61 -16.14
CA PHE A 97 3.60 5.20 -14.84
C PHE A 97 5.10 5.20 -14.48
N LEU A 98 5.76 4.04 -14.58
CA LEU A 98 7.19 3.91 -14.26
C LEU A 98 8.06 4.75 -15.20
N TYR A 99 7.67 4.88 -16.48
CA TYR A 99 8.34 5.75 -17.44
C TYR A 99 8.19 7.22 -17.05
N ARG A 100 6.96 7.71 -16.78
CA ARG A 100 6.71 9.09 -16.35
C ARG A 100 7.49 9.45 -15.09
N MET A 101 7.50 8.56 -14.10
CA MET A 101 8.24 8.72 -12.85
C MET A 101 9.75 8.86 -13.11
N LYS A 102 10.32 8.04 -14.00
CA LYS A 102 11.74 8.11 -14.35
C LYS A 102 12.10 9.41 -15.08
N MET A 103 11.20 9.94 -15.90
CA MET A 103 11.42 11.17 -16.67
C MET A 103 11.23 12.44 -15.85
N ASN A 104 10.31 12.42 -14.89
CA ASN A 104 9.98 13.57 -14.04
C ASN A 104 10.14 13.20 -12.56
N PRO A 105 11.37 13.11 -12.04
CA PRO A 105 11.63 12.72 -10.65
C PRO A 105 11.40 13.88 -9.67
N ASP A 106 10.48 14.82 -9.95
CA ASP A 106 10.23 15.93 -9.04
C ASP A 106 9.82 15.38 -7.67
N THR A 107 10.64 15.69 -6.67
CA THR A 107 10.56 15.16 -5.31
C THR A 107 10.40 16.27 -4.28
N ASN A 108 10.22 17.53 -4.69
CA ASN A 108 10.23 18.67 -3.77
C ASN A 108 9.17 18.58 -2.66
N ASP A 109 8.07 17.88 -2.91
CA ASP A 109 6.98 17.65 -1.96
C ASP A 109 6.87 16.18 -1.51
N ILE A 110 7.86 15.35 -1.82
CA ILE A 110 7.80 13.91 -1.49
C ILE A 110 7.83 13.68 0.02
N ASP A 111 8.52 14.52 0.79
CA ASP A 111 8.60 14.39 2.24
C ASP A 111 7.23 14.60 2.90
N TYR A 112 6.44 15.57 2.40
CA TYR A 112 5.06 15.76 2.85
C TYR A 112 4.19 14.52 2.55
N VAL A 113 4.34 13.92 1.36
CA VAL A 113 3.63 12.70 0.99
C VAL A 113 4.03 11.53 1.90
N LYS A 114 5.33 11.36 2.15
CA LYS A 114 5.87 10.32 3.03
C LYS A 114 5.32 10.40 4.44
N ASP A 115 5.32 11.60 5.02
CA ASP A 115 4.81 11.85 6.37
C ASP A 115 3.32 11.54 6.47
N LYS A 116 2.51 12.08 5.55
CA LYS A 116 1.05 11.88 5.55
C LYS A 116 0.65 10.43 5.32
N SER A 117 1.35 9.72 4.45
CA SER A 117 1.09 8.30 4.18
C SER A 117 1.47 7.43 5.38
N LEU A 118 2.61 7.69 6.03
CA LEU A 118 3.03 6.92 7.19
C LEU A 118 2.08 7.14 8.38
N ASP A 119 1.67 8.39 8.63
CA ASP A 119 0.68 8.72 9.66
C ASP A 119 -0.66 8.05 9.42
N PHE A 120 -1.11 8.04 8.16
CA PHE A 120 -2.33 7.35 7.76
C PHE A 120 -2.22 5.84 8.04
N CYS A 121 -1.19 5.17 7.55
CA CYS A 121 -1.02 3.72 7.71
C CYS A 121 -0.92 3.31 9.17
N LYS A 122 -0.18 4.06 10.00
CA LYS A 122 -0.08 3.82 11.45
C LYS A 122 -1.44 3.91 12.14
N ARG A 123 -2.28 4.88 11.76
CA ARG A 123 -3.64 5.02 12.32
C ARG A 123 -4.53 3.84 11.92
N GLN A 124 -4.44 3.37 10.67
CA GLN A 124 -5.19 2.19 10.23
C GLN A 124 -4.75 0.93 10.96
N ALA A 125 -3.44 0.68 11.05
CA ALA A 125 -2.89 -0.46 11.77
C ALA A 125 -3.30 -0.46 13.25
N PHE A 126 -3.28 0.71 13.90
CA PHE A 126 -3.75 0.84 15.29
C PHE A 126 -5.26 0.58 15.44
N LYS A 127 -6.07 1.10 14.52
CA LYS A 127 -7.52 0.87 14.52
C LYS A 127 -7.83 -0.62 14.38
N GLU A 128 -7.18 -1.29 13.44
CA GLU A 128 -7.34 -2.73 13.23
C GLU A 128 -6.91 -3.54 14.46
N ALA A 129 -5.79 -3.19 15.10
CA ALA A 129 -5.36 -3.84 16.33
C ALA A 129 -6.37 -3.66 17.49
N LEU A 130 -7.01 -2.49 17.58
CA LEU A 130 -8.09 -2.24 18.55
C LEU A 130 -9.34 -3.08 18.25
N GLU A 131 -9.73 -3.18 16.99
CA GLU A 131 -10.87 -4.00 16.55
C GLU A 131 -10.64 -5.47 16.91
N GLN A 132 -9.46 -6.02 16.58
CA GLN A 132 -9.07 -7.38 16.94
C GLN A 132 -9.07 -7.62 18.46
N ALA A 133 -8.57 -6.65 19.25
CA ALA A 133 -8.56 -6.77 20.71
C ALA A 133 -9.99 -6.82 21.29
N VAL A 134 -10.91 -6.04 20.74
CA VAL A 134 -12.33 -6.06 21.14
C VAL A 134 -12.98 -7.41 20.78
N GLU A 135 -12.70 -7.95 19.60
CA GLU A 135 -13.22 -9.25 19.14
C GLU A 135 -12.75 -10.42 20.03
N LEU A 136 -11.47 -10.42 20.43
CA LEU A 136 -10.91 -11.42 21.35
C LEU A 136 -11.61 -11.39 22.72
N ILE A 137 -11.81 -10.20 23.29
CA ILE A 137 -12.52 -10.03 24.58
C ILE A 137 -13.97 -10.53 24.52
N GLN A 138 -14.65 -10.33 23.39
CA GLN A 138 -16.01 -10.81 23.21
C GLN A 138 -16.06 -12.34 23.11
N THR A 139 -15.19 -12.93 22.30
CA THR A 139 -15.11 -14.39 22.10
C THR A 139 -14.79 -15.13 23.40
N ASP A 140 -13.78 -14.68 24.15
CA ASP A 140 -13.40 -15.28 25.45
C ASP A 140 -14.55 -15.29 26.46
N LYS A 141 -15.38 -14.23 26.45
CA LYS A 141 -16.56 -14.15 27.32
C LYS A 141 -17.65 -15.13 26.91
N PHE A 142 -17.87 -15.37 25.62
CA PHE A 142 -18.87 -16.34 25.15
C PHE A 142 -18.52 -17.78 25.51
N GLU A 143 -17.26 -18.20 25.33
CA GLU A 143 -16.84 -19.57 25.69
C GLU A 143 -17.00 -19.83 27.20
N SER A 144 -16.74 -18.83 28.05
CA SER A 144 -16.87 -18.97 29.51
C SER A 144 -18.31 -19.05 30.04
N VAL A 145 -19.32 -18.65 29.26
CA VAL A 145 -20.74 -18.61 29.66
C VAL A 145 -21.54 -19.82 29.14
N VAL A 146 -21.05 -20.48 28.09
CA VAL A 146 -21.74 -21.63 27.44
C VAL A 146 -21.19 -22.99 27.93
N GLY A 147 -20.22 -22.98 28.85
CA GLY A 147 -19.67 -24.16 29.52
C GLY A 147 -20.38 -24.53 30.83
#